data_AF-A0A2A5T5J5-F1
#
_entry.id   AF-A0A2A5T5J5-F1
#
_cell.length_a   1.000
_cell.length_b   1.000
_cell.length_c   1.000
_cell.angle_alpha   90.00
_cell.angle_beta   90.00
_cell.angle_gamma   90.00
#
_symmetry.space_group_name_H-M   'P 1'
#
loop_
_entity.id
_entity.type
_entity.pdbx_description
1 polymer ?
#
loop_
_entity_poly.entity_id
_entity_poly.type
_entity_poly.pdbx_seq_one_letter_code
_entity_poly.pdbx_strand_id
1 'polypeptide(L)' 'MVKTPHFFRYQKRNRLSRLSVSEVMTIVIAFYQSGYRDFKTYYIHFVCRYLTNEFPEIS' A
#
# COMPACT_ATOMS: atom_id res chain seq x y z
N MET A 1 -12.00 -36.33 15.93
CA MET A 1 -11.30 -35.92 14.69
C MET A 1 -11.55 -34.42 14.50
N VAL A 2 -10.72 -33.59 15.13
CA VAL A 2 -10.91 -32.12 15.19
C VAL A 2 -10.34 -31.53 13.90
N LYS A 3 -11.18 -30.84 13.11
CA LYS A 3 -10.77 -30.13 11.91
C LYS A 3 -9.90 -28.92 12.31
N THR A 4 -8.66 -28.91 11.87
CA THR A 4 -7.71 -27.80 12.01
C THR A 4 -8.27 -26.55 11.32
N PRO A 5 -8.38 -25.39 11.99
CA PRO A 5 -8.80 -24.18 11.32
C PRO A 5 -7.68 -23.71 10.38
N HIS A 6 -8.04 -23.36 9.15
CA HIS A 6 -7.16 -22.66 8.22
C HIS A 6 -6.76 -21.32 8.84
N PHE A 7 -5.57 -21.29 9.46
CA PHE A 7 -4.96 -20.05 9.91
C PHE A 7 -4.78 -19.13 8.71
N PHE A 8 -5.35 -17.92 8.77
CA PHE A 8 -5.02 -16.84 7.86
C PHE A 8 -3.49 -16.66 7.87
N ARG A 9 -2.85 -17.14 6.81
CA ARG A 9 -1.41 -17.04 6.63
C ARG A 9 -1.06 -15.57 6.47
N TYR A 10 -0.55 -14.95 7.54
CA TYR A 10 -0.08 -13.57 7.52
C TYR A 10 1.15 -13.50 6.63
N GLN A 11 0.95 -13.14 5.37
CA GLN A 11 1.99 -13.14 4.36
C GLN A 11 2.83 -11.86 4.56
N LYS A 12 3.95 -11.99 5.27
CA LYS A 12 4.90 -10.89 5.47
C LYS A 12 5.60 -10.61 4.14
N ARG A 13 5.36 -9.43 3.54
CA ARG A 13 6.14 -8.99 2.37
C ARG A 13 7.56 -8.68 2.81
N ASN A 14 8.53 -9.48 2.38
CA ASN A 14 9.97 -9.26 2.61
C ASN A 14 10.60 -8.29 1.58
N ARG A 15 9.80 -7.46 0.91
CA ARG A 15 10.32 -6.48 -0.05
C ARG A 15 10.55 -5.16 0.68
N LEU A 16 11.80 -4.70 0.68
CA LEU A 16 12.13 -3.36 1.14
C LEU A 16 11.32 -2.35 0.33
N SER A 17 10.62 -1.45 1.02
CA SER A 17 10.01 -0.28 0.36
C SER A 17 11.14 0.54 -0.24
N ARG A 18 11.06 0.82 -1.53
CA ARG A 18 12.02 1.67 -2.22
C ARG A 18 11.68 3.16 -2.11
N LEU A 19 10.56 3.49 -1.47
CA LEU A 19 10.16 4.87 -1.24
C LEU A 19 11.02 5.51 -0.15
N SER A 20 11.51 6.70 -0.45
CA SER A 20 12.06 7.63 0.53
C SER A 20 10.99 8.08 1.53
N VAL A 21 11.43 8.58 2.69
CA VAL A 21 10.53 9.09 3.74
C VAL A 21 9.65 10.23 3.21
N SER A 22 10.20 11.11 2.38
CA SER A 22 9.45 12.20 1.74
C SER A 22 8.33 11.71 0.83
N GLU A 23 8.57 10.67 0.02
CA GLU A 23 7.54 10.11 -0.86
C GLU A 23 6.41 9.45 -0.06
N VAL A 24 6.76 8.74 1.02
CA VAL A 24 5.76 8.18 1.94
C VAL A 24 4.91 9.29 2.54
N MET A 25 5.52 10.38 3.01
CA MET A 25 4.79 11.52 3.58
C MET A 25 3.85 12.16 2.55
N THR A 26 4.31 12.35 1.30
CA THR A 26 3.48 12.88 0.22
C THR A 26 2.27 12.00 -0.06
N ILE A 27 2.45 10.68 -0.17
CA ILE A 27 1.36 9.73 -0.38
C ILE A 27 0.36 9.75 0.78
N VAL A 28 0.84 9.85 2.02
CA VAL A 28 -0.02 9.92 3.21
C VAL A 28 -0.83 11.21 3.24
N ILE A 29 -0.20 12.37 2.97
CA ILE A 29 -0.91 13.65 2.93
C ILE A 29 -1.98 13.65 1.84
N ALA A 30 -1.63 13.18 0.63
CA ALA A 30 -2.55 13.07 -0.48
C ALA A 30 -3.71 12.09 -0.18
N PHE A 31 -3.44 10.99 0.53
CA PHE A 31 -4.47 10.07 1.00
C PHE A 31 -5.48 10.78 1.91
N TYR A 32 -5.00 11.51 2.93
CA TYR A 32 -5.88 12.25 3.85
C TYR A 32 -6.77 13.27 3.12
N GLN A 33 -6.24 13.94 2.09
CA GLN A 33 -7.00 14.91 1.29
C GLN A 33 -7.99 14.25 0.32
N SER A 34 -7.71 13.02 -0.12
CA SER A 34 -8.51 12.32 -1.13
C SER A 34 -9.87 11.81 -0.64
N GLY A 35 -10.08 11.71 0.68
CA GLY A 35 -11.33 11.23 1.27
C GLY A 35 -11.61 9.72 1.09
N TYR A 36 -10.60 8.93 0.69
CA TYR A 36 -10.72 7.47 0.63
C TYR A 36 -10.89 6.87 2.02
N ARG A 37 -11.75 5.86 2.15
CA ARG A 37 -11.97 5.15 3.42
C ARG A 37 -10.79 4.25 3.80
N ASP A 38 -10.22 3.56 2.80
CA ASP A 38 -9.18 2.56 2.99
C ASP A 38 -7.91 2.92 2.23
N PHE A 39 -6.79 2.99 2.96
CA PHE A 39 -5.48 3.29 2.36
C PHE A 39 -5.10 2.31 1.25
N LYS A 40 -5.43 1.02 1.43
CA LYS A 40 -5.13 -0.02 0.44
C LYS A 40 -5.83 0.26 -0.90
N THR A 41 -7.09 0.69 -0.86
CA THR A 41 -7.88 1.00 -2.05
C THR A 41 -7.32 2.24 -2.74
N TYR A 42 -7.00 3.29 -1.97
CA TYR A 42 -6.34 4.48 -2.49
C TYR A 42 -5.01 4.14 -3.17
N TYR A 43 -4.15 3.37 -2.51
CA TYR A 43 -2.83 3.01 -3.02
C TYR A 43 -2.92 2.22 -4.34
N ILE A 44 -3.80 1.20 -4.41
CA ILE A 44 -3.92 0.35 -5.60
C ILE A 44 -4.60 1.09 -6.76
N HIS A 45 -5.69 1.82 -6.51
CA HIS A 45 -6.50 2.41 -7.58
C HIS A 45 -6.06 3.80 -7.99
N PHE A 46 -5.41 4.56 -7.11
CA PHE A 46 -4.96 5.91 -7.39
C PHE A 46 -3.44 5.97 -7.55
N VAL A 47 -2.68 5.59 -6.51
CA VAL A 47 -1.21 5.73 -6.51
C VAL A 47 -0.55 4.86 -7.57
N CYS A 48 -0.85 3.55 -7.58
CA CYS A 48 -0.27 2.63 -8.57
C CYS A 48 -0.75 2.88 -10.01
N ARG A 49 -1.88 3.58 -10.21
CA ARG A 49 -2.46 3.79 -11.54
C ARG A 49 -2.11 5.13 -12.16
N TYR A 50 -2.02 6.18 -11.35
CA TYR A 50 -1.84 7.56 -11.84
C TYR A 50 -0.54 8.20 -11.36
N LEU A 51 0.03 7.77 -10.24
CA LEU A 51 1.23 8.37 -9.63
C LEU A 51 2.50 7.52 -9.84
N THR A 52 2.42 6.44 -10.62
CA THR A 52 3.57 5.58 -10.97
C THR A 52 4.71 6.31 -11.66
N ASN A 53 4.42 7.38 -12.40
CA ASN A 53 5.44 8.21 -13.02
C ASN A 53 6.05 9.25 -12.06
N GLU A 54 5.29 9.70 -11.06
CA GLU A 54 5.74 10.68 -10.06
C GLU A 54 6.63 10.03 -9.00
N PHE A 55 6.46 8.72 -8.79
CA PHE A 55 7.25 7.92 -7.87
C PHE A 55 7.82 6.73 -8.66
N PRO A 56 8.96 6.85 -9.34
CA PRO A 56 9.50 5.75 -10.16
C PRO A 56 9.89 4.52 -9.31
N GLU A 57 9.99 4.67 -7.98
CA GLU A 57 10.39 3.61 -7.06
C GLU A 57 9.21 2.84 -6.42
N ILE A 58 7.93 3.18 -6.68
CA ILE A 58 6.78 2.38 -6.15
C ILE A 58 6.60 1.03 -6.84
N SER A 59 7.13 0.84 -8.06
CA SER A 59 6.98 -0.41 -8.83
C SER A 59 7.81 -1.53 -8.25
#